data_AF-A0A974PI90-F1
#
_entry.id   AF-A0A974PI90-F1
#
_cell.length_a   1.000
_cell.length_b   1.000
_cell.length_c   1.000
_cell.angle_alpha   90.00
_cell.angle_beta   90.00
_cell.angle_gamma   90.00
#
_symmetry.space_group_name_H-M   'P 1'
#
loop_
_entity.id
_entity.type
_entity.pdbx_description
1 polymer ?
#
loop_
_entity_poly.entity_id
_entity_poly.type
_entity_poly.pdbx_seq_one_letter_code
_entity_poly.pdbx_strand_id
1 'polypeptide(L)'
;MKQSLIPMLSTLEMFKNLTDHKLSENLVNRAKGQRNNTKSSSKNGSNDTIRNIEEAEELIDHALLENMIAVVEITDDGRVLQLTPEGQLTLAIYWTENFSDSYKVFAAEFESMMIENNQLLPPKLQVMKHYHTKVEITALKDFYTTRSTAQNLNSDFHQHVIREVAGLPALACDDYVFHFAPILFAPVDLRGCKVTLEIDGFNAVPELLVTSPYTNKRYYVSGLRNGRRNTAHGFYPIIAKKETFPLHKDIVLHWKIDNEIRIDHVLELDFNFGNPLGQLFSTQQLFTRSIAGTPSLSVITSLEMKKIHESQARVITHDIFNHFKIQQSVTLTNFPIELHHFIGASKYYSTWYSQWRGTEKE
;
A
#
# COMPACT_ATOMS: atom_id res chain seq x y z
N MET A 1 -5.40 8.91 34.12
CA MET A 1 -4.08 8.89 33.46
C MET A 1 -4.09 8.08 32.16
N LYS A 2 -4.44 6.78 32.13
CA LYS A 2 -4.52 6.03 30.84
C LYS A 2 -5.50 6.62 29.82
N GLN A 3 -6.64 7.17 30.26
CA GLN A 3 -7.61 7.83 29.37
C GLN A 3 -7.07 9.09 28.67
N SER A 4 -6.18 9.86 29.30
CA SER A 4 -5.59 11.06 28.69
C SER A 4 -4.55 10.74 27.62
N LEU A 5 -4.07 9.49 27.56
CA LEU A 5 -3.14 9.02 26.52
C LEU A 5 -3.86 8.57 25.25
N ILE A 6 -5.15 8.21 25.34
CA ILE A 6 -5.93 7.69 24.20
C ILE A 6 -5.90 8.61 22.97
N PRO A 7 -6.03 9.95 23.07
CA PRO A 7 -5.98 10.82 21.89
C PRO A 7 -4.60 10.80 21.20
N MET A 8 -3.53 10.73 21.99
CA MET A 8 -2.16 10.60 21.48
C MET A 8 -1.92 9.25 20.81
N LEU A 9 -2.26 8.16 21.50
CA LEU A 9 -2.15 6.82 20.93
C LEU A 9 -2.97 6.70 19.63
N SER A 10 -4.20 7.23 19.61
CA SER A 10 -5.06 7.26 18.42
C SER A 10 -4.47 8.06 17.27
N THR A 11 -3.66 9.09 17.58
CA THR A 11 -3.00 9.91 16.57
C THR A 11 -1.82 9.15 15.97
N LEU A 12 -1.01 8.49 16.80
CA LEU A 12 0.06 7.63 16.33
C LEU A 12 -0.45 6.42 15.54
N GLU A 13 -1.59 5.84 15.90
CA GLU A 13 -2.22 4.76 15.12
C GLU A 13 -2.50 5.18 13.68
N MET A 14 -2.98 6.42 13.48
CA MET A 14 -3.33 6.95 12.17
C MET A 14 -2.12 7.22 11.27
N PHE A 15 -1.01 7.68 11.84
CA PHE A 15 0.19 8.08 11.09
C PHE A 15 1.29 7.02 11.06
N LYS A 16 1.17 5.97 11.88
CA LYS A 16 2.15 4.90 12.15
C LYS A 16 3.44 5.41 12.79
N ASN A 17 4.13 6.35 12.15
CA ASN A 17 5.38 6.96 12.60
C ASN A 17 5.26 8.49 12.58
N LEU A 18 5.60 9.15 13.69
CA LEU A 18 5.65 10.61 13.78
C LEU A 18 6.86 11.06 14.60
N THR A 19 7.42 12.22 14.27
CA THR A 19 8.36 12.87 15.19
C THR A 19 7.62 13.38 16.43
N ASP A 20 8.30 13.44 17.56
CA ASP A 20 7.80 14.03 18.81
C ASP A 20 7.21 15.44 18.58
N HIS A 21 7.92 16.31 17.88
CA HIS A 21 7.43 17.65 17.53
C HIS A 21 6.08 17.61 16.80
N LYS A 22 5.96 16.81 15.73
CA LYS A 22 4.72 16.69 14.95
C LYS A 22 3.59 16.09 15.76
N LEU A 23 3.89 15.16 16.65
CA LEU A 23 2.90 14.58 17.53
C LEU A 23 2.37 15.63 18.52
N SER A 24 3.26 16.39 19.16
CA SER A 24 2.90 17.49 20.06
C SER A 24 2.05 18.56 19.36
N GLU A 25 2.44 19.01 18.17
CA GLU A 25 1.66 19.97 17.39
C GLU A 25 0.26 19.45 17.06
N ASN A 26 0.16 18.19 16.61
CA ASN A 26 -1.13 17.57 16.29
C ASN A 26 -2.05 17.51 17.53
N LEU A 27 -1.49 17.18 18.70
CA LEU A 27 -2.25 17.13 19.94
C LEU A 27 -2.78 18.49 20.36
N VAL A 28 -1.92 19.51 20.33
CA VAL A 28 -2.29 20.89 20.66
C VAL A 28 -3.34 21.42 19.67
N ASN A 29 -3.14 21.19 18.37
CA ASN A 29 -4.08 21.65 17.33
C ASN A 29 -5.44 20.95 17.45
N ARG A 30 -5.46 19.66 17.75
CA ARG A 30 -6.69 18.92 18.00
C ARG A 30 -7.44 19.45 19.22
N ALA A 31 -6.73 19.71 20.32
CA ALA A 31 -7.32 20.29 21.52
C ALA A 31 -7.88 21.70 21.25
N LYS A 32 -7.16 22.54 20.51
CA LYS A 32 -7.64 23.87 20.07
C LYS A 32 -8.90 23.77 19.19
N GLY A 33 -8.91 22.86 18.21
CA GLY A 33 -10.06 22.63 17.33
C GLY A 33 -11.30 22.17 18.10
N GLN A 34 -11.14 21.29 19.08
CA GLN A 34 -12.24 20.86 19.95
C GLN A 34 -12.78 22.02 20.78
N ARG A 35 -11.92 22.84 21.42
CA ARG A 35 -12.33 24.01 22.21
C ARG A 35 -13.14 25.04 21.40
N ASN A 36 -12.76 25.25 20.14
CA ASN A 36 -13.47 26.17 19.25
C ASN A 36 -14.86 25.63 18.85
N ASN A 37 -14.99 24.31 18.69
CA ASN A 37 -16.26 23.64 18.38
C ASN A 37 -17.17 23.49 19.61
N THR A 38 -16.63 23.36 20.82
CA THR A 38 -17.41 23.20 22.06
C THR A 38 -18.04 24.48 22.61
N LYS A 39 -17.92 25.63 21.93
CA LYS A 39 -18.74 26.82 22.26
C LYS A 39 -20.25 26.60 22.01
N SER A 40 -20.67 25.50 21.39
CA SER A 40 -22.09 25.21 21.09
C SER A 40 -22.64 23.88 21.63
N SER A 41 -21.88 23.05 22.35
CA SER A 41 -22.44 21.82 22.95
C SER A 41 -21.50 21.21 23.98
N SER A 42 -21.87 21.35 25.25
CA SER A 42 -21.25 20.63 26.36
C SER A 42 -21.92 19.27 26.55
N LYS A 43 -21.06 18.25 26.76
CA LYS A 43 -21.29 16.90 27.31
C LYS A 43 -20.71 15.83 26.39
N ASN A 44 -19.38 15.69 26.43
CA ASN A 44 -18.72 14.40 26.56
C ASN A 44 -17.31 14.67 27.09
N GLY A 45 -17.00 14.09 28.26
CA GLY A 45 -15.78 14.35 28.99
C GLY A 45 -14.52 13.82 28.30
N SER A 46 -13.40 14.43 28.68
CA SER A 46 -12.01 14.07 28.35
C SER A 46 -11.52 14.47 26.95
N ASN A 47 -10.92 15.67 26.89
CA ASN A 47 -9.81 16.03 25.97
C ASN A 47 -9.22 17.44 26.25
N ASP A 48 -9.76 18.18 27.22
CA ASP A 48 -9.39 19.57 27.49
C ASP A 48 -8.01 19.79 28.14
N THR A 49 -7.23 18.75 28.40
CA THR A 49 -6.01 18.86 29.22
C THR A 49 -4.78 19.39 28.48
N ILE A 50 -4.67 19.25 27.15
CA ILE A 50 -3.46 19.70 26.42
C ILE A 50 -3.67 21.14 25.94
N ARG A 51 -2.88 22.08 26.45
CA ARG A 51 -2.98 23.53 26.21
C ARG A 51 -1.77 24.06 25.46
N ASN A 52 -0.61 23.46 25.68
CA ASN A 52 0.65 23.86 25.07
C ASN A 52 1.49 22.62 24.67
N ILE A 53 2.65 22.89 24.07
CA ILE A 53 3.59 21.85 23.60
C ILE A 53 4.20 21.10 24.79
N GLU A 54 4.54 21.79 25.87
CA GLU A 54 5.16 21.20 27.08
C GLU A 54 4.27 20.09 27.69
N GLU A 55 2.97 20.35 27.85
CA GLU A 55 2.01 19.34 28.34
C GLU A 55 1.84 18.16 27.36
N ALA A 56 2.03 18.39 26.06
CA ALA A 56 2.02 17.33 25.07
C ALA A 56 3.29 16.47 25.15
N GLU A 57 4.45 17.09 25.39
CA GLU A 57 5.73 16.41 25.59
C GLU A 57 5.73 15.59 26.88
N GLU A 58 5.16 16.09 27.98
CA GLU A 58 4.99 15.32 29.22
C GLU A 58 4.15 14.06 29.00
N LEU A 59 3.09 14.14 28.18
CA LEU A 59 2.27 12.98 27.83
C LEU A 59 3.04 11.97 26.97
N ILE A 60 3.90 12.44 26.07
CA ILE A 60 4.76 11.59 25.25
C ILE A 60 5.76 10.84 26.16
N ASP A 61 6.44 11.56 27.05
CA ASP A 61 7.41 10.94 27.96
C ASP A 61 6.75 9.95 28.92
N HIS A 62 5.55 10.27 29.41
CA HIS A 62 4.76 9.32 30.20
C HIS A 62 4.41 8.05 29.40
N ALA A 63 4.04 8.19 28.13
CA ALA A 63 3.72 7.03 27.30
C ALA A 63 4.95 6.19 26.94
N LEU A 64 6.13 6.80 26.82
CA LEU A 64 7.41 6.10 26.70
C LEU A 64 7.72 5.31 27.97
N LEU A 65 7.53 5.91 29.16
CA LEU A 65 7.74 5.24 30.45
C LEU A 65 6.82 4.03 30.65
N GLU A 66 5.56 4.14 30.21
CA GLU A 66 4.58 3.04 30.24
C GLU A 66 4.75 2.05 29.07
N ASN A 67 5.78 2.20 28.24
CA ASN A 67 6.04 1.36 27.08
C ASN A 67 4.86 1.25 26.10
N MET A 68 4.01 2.28 26.01
CA MET A 68 2.90 2.35 25.06
C MET A 68 3.34 2.85 23.68
N ILE A 69 4.45 3.57 23.64
CA ILE A 69 5.12 4.04 22.43
C ILE A 69 6.62 3.77 22.53
N ALA A 70 7.30 3.68 21.39
CA ALA A 70 8.74 3.44 21.32
C ALA A 70 9.41 4.38 20.31
N VAL A 71 10.68 4.70 20.54
CA VAL A 71 11.54 5.43 19.59
C VAL A 71 12.09 4.42 18.58
N VAL A 72 11.77 4.59 17.31
CA VAL A 72 12.21 3.69 16.22
C VAL A 72 13.40 4.24 15.45
N GLU A 73 13.59 5.55 15.46
CA GLU A 73 14.72 6.23 14.82
C GLU A 73 14.98 7.57 15.53
N ILE A 74 16.23 8.01 15.51
CA ILE A 74 16.62 9.37 15.88
C ILE A 74 17.09 10.06 14.60
N THR A 75 16.39 11.12 14.20
CA THR A 75 16.72 11.92 13.03
C THR A 75 17.17 13.32 13.46
N ASP A 76 17.65 14.11 12.50
CA ASP A 76 17.96 15.54 12.73
C ASP A 76 16.71 16.34 13.17
N ASP A 77 15.52 15.84 12.85
CA ASP A 77 14.22 16.42 13.20
C ASP A 77 13.64 15.87 14.52
N GLY A 78 14.38 15.03 15.26
CA GLY A 78 14.00 14.51 16.58
C GLY A 78 13.76 13.00 16.64
N ARG A 79 13.03 12.56 17.67
CA ARG A 79 12.71 11.14 17.89
C ARG A 79 11.53 10.74 17.04
N VAL A 80 11.67 9.71 16.20
CA VAL A 80 10.55 9.09 15.48
C VAL A 80 9.90 8.06 16.38
N LEU A 81 8.60 8.25 16.65
CA LEU A 81 7.80 7.48 17.59
C LEU A 81 6.84 6.55 16.85
N GLN A 82 6.66 5.33 17.39
CA GLN A 82 5.68 4.35 16.92
C GLN A 82 4.92 3.73 18.11
N LEU A 83 3.68 3.27 17.89
CA LEU A 83 2.95 2.46 18.87
C LEU A 83 3.60 1.10 19.10
N THR A 84 3.71 0.71 20.37
CA THR A 84 4.07 -0.66 20.77
C THR A 84 2.84 -1.59 20.77
N PRO A 85 3.02 -2.91 20.90
CA PRO A 85 1.90 -3.83 21.15
C PRO A 85 1.05 -3.44 22.38
N GLU A 86 1.67 -2.91 23.43
CA GLU A 86 0.97 -2.46 24.64
C GLU A 86 0.11 -1.22 24.38
N GLY A 87 0.62 -0.25 23.60
CA GLY A 87 -0.15 0.90 23.16
C GLY A 87 -1.35 0.51 22.28
N GLN A 88 -1.15 -0.45 21.37
CA GLN A 88 -2.23 -1.01 20.55
C GLN A 88 -3.28 -1.74 21.39
N LEU A 89 -2.87 -2.53 22.38
CA LEU A 89 -3.78 -3.21 23.30
C LEU A 89 -4.58 -2.21 24.15
N THR A 90 -3.93 -1.15 24.62
CA THR A 90 -4.59 -0.07 25.38
C THR A 90 -5.70 0.59 24.53
N LEU A 91 -5.43 0.88 23.25
CA LEU A 91 -6.44 1.38 22.32
C LEU A 91 -7.54 0.36 22.08
N ALA A 92 -7.19 -0.91 21.86
CA ALA A 92 -8.16 -1.98 21.62
C ALA A 92 -9.13 -2.12 22.79
N ILE A 93 -8.63 -2.19 24.03
CA ILE A 93 -9.48 -2.26 25.24
C ILE A 93 -10.39 -1.04 25.32
N TYR A 94 -9.87 0.16 25.09
CA TYR A 94 -10.66 1.38 25.15
C TYR A 94 -11.77 1.41 24.08
N TRP A 95 -11.43 1.13 22.83
CA TRP A 95 -12.38 1.19 21.71
C TRP A 95 -13.42 0.08 21.76
N THR A 96 -13.07 -1.10 22.26
CA THR A 96 -13.99 -2.24 22.35
C THR A 96 -14.78 -2.31 23.65
N GLU A 97 -14.64 -1.31 24.52
CA GLU A 97 -15.23 -1.32 25.87
C GLU A 97 -14.87 -2.61 26.63
N ASN A 98 -13.56 -2.94 26.62
CA ASN A 98 -12.99 -4.16 27.17
C ASN A 98 -13.49 -5.45 26.49
N PHE A 99 -13.48 -5.47 25.16
CA PHE A 99 -13.92 -6.59 24.33
C PHE A 99 -15.34 -7.07 24.69
N SER A 100 -16.25 -6.11 24.84
CA SER A 100 -17.63 -6.34 25.22
C SER A 100 -18.35 -7.28 24.24
N ASP A 101 -19.43 -7.93 24.71
CA ASP A 101 -20.22 -8.81 23.84
C ASP A 101 -20.90 -8.02 22.70
N SER A 102 -21.26 -6.76 22.94
CA SER A 102 -21.76 -5.86 21.88
C SER A 102 -20.72 -5.61 20.79
N TYR A 103 -19.44 -5.43 21.14
CA TYR A 103 -18.38 -5.33 20.15
C TYR A 103 -18.22 -6.63 19.34
N LYS A 104 -18.28 -7.80 19.99
CA LYS A 104 -18.17 -9.09 19.30
C LYS A 104 -19.30 -9.27 18.28
N VAL A 105 -20.53 -8.91 18.65
CA VAL A 105 -21.69 -8.95 17.74
C VAL A 105 -21.46 -8.01 16.55
N PHE A 106 -21.08 -6.76 16.81
CA PHE A 106 -20.76 -5.79 15.75
C PHE A 106 -19.65 -6.28 14.82
N ALA A 107 -18.56 -6.83 15.37
CA ALA A 107 -17.42 -7.28 14.58
C ALA A 107 -17.81 -8.45 13.66
N ALA A 108 -18.62 -9.39 14.14
CA ALA A 108 -19.11 -10.51 13.34
C ALA A 108 -20.08 -10.05 12.22
N GLU A 109 -20.95 -9.08 12.53
CA GLU A 109 -21.85 -8.49 11.53
C GLU A 109 -21.07 -7.72 10.46
N PHE A 110 -20.09 -6.92 10.87
CA PHE A 110 -19.22 -6.18 9.96
C PHE A 110 -18.41 -7.12 9.06
N GLU A 111 -17.82 -8.19 9.62
CA GLU A 111 -17.06 -9.18 8.85
C GLU A 111 -17.96 -9.90 7.83
N SER A 112 -19.16 -10.31 8.24
CA SER A 112 -20.14 -10.94 7.34
C SER A 112 -20.52 -10.01 6.19
N MET A 113 -20.78 -8.74 6.48
CA MET A 113 -21.06 -7.72 5.46
C MET A 113 -19.90 -7.57 4.46
N MET A 114 -18.66 -7.55 4.93
CA MET A 114 -17.49 -7.42 4.05
C MET A 114 -17.33 -8.66 3.15
N ILE A 115 -17.55 -9.86 3.69
CA ILE A 115 -17.52 -11.12 2.94
C ILE A 115 -18.60 -11.14 1.86
N GLU A 116 -19.85 -10.84 2.24
CA GLU A 116 -21.00 -10.84 1.32
C GLU A 116 -20.83 -9.88 0.14
N ASN A 117 -20.08 -8.79 0.34
CA ASN A 117 -19.85 -7.77 -0.69
C ASN A 117 -18.45 -7.88 -1.35
N ASN A 118 -17.76 -9.02 -1.19
CA ASN A 118 -16.45 -9.29 -1.79
C ASN A 118 -15.39 -8.20 -1.48
N GLN A 119 -15.40 -7.67 -0.25
CA GLN A 119 -14.49 -6.61 0.18
C GLN A 119 -13.41 -7.13 1.12
N LEU A 120 -12.20 -6.59 0.98
CA LEU A 120 -11.11 -6.87 1.92
C LEU A 120 -11.32 -6.14 3.25
N LEU A 121 -11.11 -6.89 4.35
CA LEU A 121 -11.24 -6.37 5.71
C LEU A 121 -10.23 -5.25 5.98
N PRO A 122 -10.64 -4.13 6.60
CA PRO A 122 -9.70 -3.16 7.15
C PRO A 122 -8.98 -3.74 8.38
N PRO A 123 -7.87 -3.11 8.83
CA PRO A 123 -7.19 -3.49 10.08
C PRO A 123 -8.13 -3.58 11.28
N LYS A 124 -7.88 -4.53 12.19
CA LYS A 124 -8.73 -4.77 13.37
C LYS A 124 -8.96 -3.51 14.21
N LEU A 125 -7.91 -2.72 14.44
CA LEU A 125 -7.99 -1.46 15.17
C LEU A 125 -8.96 -0.47 14.52
N GLN A 126 -9.06 -0.44 13.18
CA GLN A 126 -10.04 0.39 12.48
C GLN A 126 -11.48 -0.09 12.72
N VAL A 127 -11.71 -1.41 12.74
CA VAL A 127 -13.03 -1.99 13.08
C VAL A 127 -13.43 -1.65 14.51
N MET A 128 -12.49 -1.77 15.46
CA MET A 128 -12.70 -1.39 16.87
C MET A 128 -13.06 0.10 17.00
N LYS A 129 -12.36 0.96 16.25
CA LYS A 129 -12.65 2.40 16.23
C LYS A 129 -14.04 2.70 15.67
N HIS A 130 -14.46 2.04 14.58
CA HIS A 130 -15.81 2.20 14.01
C HIS A 130 -16.88 1.89 15.05
N TYR A 131 -16.75 0.77 15.77
CA TYR A 131 -17.61 0.40 16.90
C TYR A 131 -17.63 1.51 17.97
N HIS A 132 -16.45 1.94 18.43
CA HIS A 132 -16.35 2.97 19.47
C HIS A 132 -17.04 4.29 19.07
N THR A 133 -16.92 4.67 17.80
CA THR A 133 -17.56 5.87 17.25
C THR A 133 -19.02 5.67 16.86
N LYS A 134 -19.58 4.48 17.11
CA LYS A 134 -20.99 4.13 16.85
C LYS A 134 -21.39 4.35 15.39
N VAL A 135 -20.51 4.00 14.45
CA VAL A 135 -20.86 4.03 13.03
C VAL A 135 -21.76 2.84 12.73
N GLU A 136 -22.94 3.11 12.19
CA GLU A 136 -23.90 2.08 11.79
C GLU A 136 -23.32 1.18 10.69
N ILE A 137 -23.64 -0.12 10.74
CA ILE A 137 -23.19 -1.11 9.75
C ILE A 137 -23.65 -0.73 8.33
N THR A 138 -24.82 -0.13 8.19
CA THR A 138 -25.35 0.35 6.89
C THR A 138 -24.47 1.44 6.29
N ALA A 139 -24.05 2.42 7.10
CA ALA A 139 -23.15 3.47 6.66
C ALA A 139 -21.75 2.92 6.31
N LEU A 140 -21.27 1.93 7.08
CA LEU A 140 -20.02 1.25 6.78
C LEU A 140 -20.09 0.43 5.49
N LYS A 141 -21.23 -0.24 5.24
CA LYS A 141 -21.48 -0.95 3.99
C LYS A 141 -21.32 0.03 2.82
N ASP A 142 -22.06 1.13 2.82
CA ASP A 142 -21.99 2.12 1.75
C ASP A 142 -20.56 2.65 1.56
N PHE A 143 -19.84 2.91 2.65
CA PHE A 143 -18.46 3.38 2.61
C PHE A 143 -17.48 2.38 1.97
N TYR A 144 -17.63 1.08 2.26
CA TYR A 144 -16.70 0.05 1.76
C TYR A 144 -17.11 -0.56 0.42
N THR A 145 -18.39 -0.54 0.05
CA THR A 145 -18.90 -1.14 -1.19
C THR A 145 -19.07 -0.12 -2.31
N THR A 146 -19.26 1.16 -1.99
CA THR A 146 -19.35 2.20 -3.01
C THR A 146 -17.96 2.60 -3.46
N ARG A 147 -17.67 2.42 -4.75
CA ARG A 147 -16.40 2.84 -5.33
C ARG A 147 -16.26 4.36 -5.28
N SER A 148 -15.22 4.82 -4.60
CA SER A 148 -14.73 6.19 -4.71
C SER A 148 -14.31 6.53 -6.14
N THR A 149 -14.20 7.82 -6.47
CA THR A 149 -13.68 8.29 -7.76
C THR A 149 -12.30 7.69 -8.08
N ALA A 150 -11.42 7.56 -7.08
CA ALA A 150 -10.11 6.95 -7.27
C ALA A 150 -10.20 5.46 -7.63
N GLN A 151 -11.10 4.72 -6.99
CA GLN A 151 -11.33 3.30 -7.24
C GLN A 151 -11.93 3.04 -8.63
N ASN A 152 -12.92 3.86 -9.05
CA ASN A 152 -13.45 3.81 -10.41
C ASN A 152 -12.34 4.05 -11.44
N LEU A 153 -11.56 5.10 -11.21
CA LEU A 153 -10.46 5.47 -12.09
C LEU A 153 -9.40 4.38 -12.23
N ASN A 154 -9.05 3.71 -11.12
CA ASN A 154 -8.10 2.59 -11.15
C ASN A 154 -8.63 1.41 -11.95
N SER A 155 -9.89 1.03 -11.72
CA SER A 155 -10.58 -0.04 -12.46
C SER A 155 -10.60 0.27 -13.96
N ASP A 156 -11.03 1.48 -14.33
CA ASP A 156 -11.12 1.91 -15.72
C ASP A 156 -9.75 1.94 -16.41
N PHE A 157 -8.71 2.37 -15.69
CA PHE A 157 -7.36 2.39 -16.23
C PHE A 157 -6.83 0.99 -16.50
N HIS A 158 -7.04 0.04 -15.58
CA HIS A 158 -6.68 -1.37 -15.81
C HIS A 158 -7.37 -1.90 -17.07
N GLN A 159 -8.69 -1.69 -17.19
CA GLN A 159 -9.46 -2.14 -18.36
C GLN A 159 -9.01 -1.46 -19.66
N HIS A 160 -8.60 -0.20 -19.59
CA HIS A 160 -8.01 0.52 -20.72
C HIS A 160 -6.69 -0.12 -21.15
N VAL A 161 -5.74 -0.36 -20.23
CA VAL A 161 -4.43 -0.94 -20.58
C VAL A 161 -4.57 -2.36 -21.14
N ILE A 162 -5.47 -3.18 -20.56
CA ILE A 162 -5.72 -4.54 -21.05
C ILE A 162 -6.23 -4.53 -22.50
N ARG A 163 -7.21 -3.67 -22.80
CA ARG A 163 -7.79 -3.58 -24.15
C ARG A 163 -6.84 -2.97 -25.17
N GLU A 164 -6.36 -1.76 -24.89
CA GLU A 164 -5.66 -0.94 -25.87
C GLU A 164 -4.19 -1.30 -26.05
N VAL A 165 -3.61 -2.01 -25.09
CA VAL A 165 -2.16 -2.24 -25.05
C VAL A 165 -1.83 -3.73 -25.06
N ALA A 166 -2.57 -4.55 -24.32
CA ALA A 166 -2.41 -6.00 -24.40
C ALA A 166 -3.23 -6.63 -25.55
N GLY A 167 -4.18 -5.90 -26.15
CA GLY A 167 -5.02 -6.40 -27.23
C GLY A 167 -6.01 -7.50 -26.77
N LEU A 168 -6.30 -7.55 -25.48
CA LEU A 168 -7.15 -8.56 -24.87
C LEU A 168 -8.58 -8.01 -24.70
N PRO A 169 -9.63 -8.86 -24.78
CA PRO A 169 -10.99 -8.44 -24.48
C PRO A 169 -11.09 -7.94 -23.04
N ALA A 170 -12.21 -7.27 -22.72
CA ALA A 170 -12.51 -6.90 -21.34
C ALA A 170 -12.49 -8.13 -20.43
N LEU A 171 -11.96 -7.98 -19.21
CA LEU A 171 -11.87 -9.07 -18.24
C LEU A 171 -13.25 -9.65 -17.95
N ALA A 172 -13.39 -10.98 -18.04
CA ALA A 172 -14.57 -11.64 -17.53
C ALA A 172 -14.60 -11.52 -15.99
N CYS A 173 -15.80 -11.57 -15.41
CA CYS A 173 -15.99 -11.37 -13.95
C CYS A 173 -15.35 -12.48 -13.10
N ASP A 174 -15.01 -13.61 -13.70
CA ASP A 174 -14.44 -14.80 -13.06
C ASP A 174 -12.99 -15.07 -13.47
N ASP A 175 -12.38 -14.19 -14.29
CA ASP A 175 -10.97 -14.29 -14.66
C ASP A 175 -10.08 -13.65 -13.60
N TYR A 176 -9.11 -14.43 -13.11
CA TYR A 176 -8.02 -13.93 -12.29
C TYR A 176 -6.91 -13.38 -13.19
N VAL A 177 -6.26 -12.33 -12.72
CA VAL A 177 -5.31 -11.55 -13.48
C VAL A 177 -4.04 -11.35 -12.69
N PHE A 178 -2.89 -11.64 -13.31
CA PHE A 178 -1.61 -11.22 -12.78
C PHE A 178 -1.15 -9.94 -13.49
N HIS A 179 -1.05 -8.84 -12.74
CA HIS A 179 -0.42 -7.60 -13.17
C HIS A 179 1.05 -7.60 -12.75
N PHE A 180 1.94 -7.71 -13.73
CA PHE A 180 3.37 -7.74 -13.49
C PHE A 180 4.02 -6.40 -13.86
N ALA A 181 4.54 -5.70 -12.85
CA ALA A 181 5.17 -4.38 -13.00
C ALA A 181 6.61 -4.38 -12.46
N PRO A 182 7.59 -4.89 -13.23
CA PRO A 182 9.00 -4.84 -12.87
C PRO A 182 9.52 -3.41 -12.69
N ILE A 183 10.27 -3.20 -11.60
CA ILE A 183 10.97 -1.95 -11.31
C ILE A 183 12.44 -2.25 -11.02
N LEU A 184 13.33 -1.48 -11.61
CA LEU A 184 14.75 -1.46 -11.29
C LEU A 184 15.13 -0.15 -10.60
N PHE A 185 15.67 -0.22 -9.38
CA PHE A 185 16.33 0.89 -8.71
C PHE A 185 17.84 0.82 -8.95
N ALA A 186 18.32 1.69 -9.83
CA ALA A 186 19.74 1.83 -10.12
C ALA A 186 20.44 2.69 -9.03
N PRO A 187 21.73 2.43 -8.76
CA PRO A 187 22.60 3.35 -8.03
C PRO A 187 22.62 4.77 -8.65
N VAL A 188 23.00 5.78 -7.85
CA VAL A 188 23.14 7.18 -8.32
C VAL A 188 23.93 7.26 -9.61
N ASP A 189 25.06 6.58 -9.63
CA ASP A 189 26.09 6.76 -10.64
C ASP A 189 25.68 6.16 -11.98
N LEU A 190 24.66 5.29 -11.98
CA LEU A 190 24.08 4.66 -13.17
C LEU A 190 22.78 5.33 -13.62
N ARG A 191 22.45 6.49 -13.04
CA ARG A 191 21.23 7.21 -13.39
C ARG A 191 21.32 7.75 -14.82
N GLY A 192 20.33 7.40 -15.65
CA GLY A 192 20.22 7.87 -17.03
C GLY A 192 20.90 6.95 -18.04
N CYS A 193 21.63 5.94 -17.58
CA CYS A 193 22.15 4.85 -18.41
C CYS A 193 21.02 4.16 -19.18
N LYS A 194 21.35 3.61 -20.34
CA LYS A 194 20.43 2.80 -21.14
C LYS A 194 20.17 1.50 -20.39
N VAL A 195 18.89 1.20 -20.17
CA VAL A 195 18.47 -0.04 -19.49
C VAL A 195 17.59 -0.84 -20.42
N THR A 196 17.84 -2.15 -20.49
CA THR A 196 16.95 -3.13 -21.12
C THR A 196 16.54 -4.20 -20.12
N LEU A 197 15.40 -4.83 -20.39
CA LEU A 197 14.83 -5.91 -19.60
C LEU A 197 14.44 -7.06 -20.52
N GLU A 198 14.98 -8.24 -20.27
CA GLU A 198 14.51 -9.52 -20.80
C GLU A 198 13.86 -10.31 -19.66
N ILE A 199 12.78 -11.05 -19.93
CA ILE A 199 12.04 -11.79 -18.91
C ILE A 199 11.88 -13.23 -19.36
N ASP A 200 12.38 -14.14 -18.53
CA ASP A 200 12.17 -15.58 -18.67
C ASP A 200 11.09 -16.07 -17.70
N GLY A 201 10.37 -17.12 -18.09
CA GLY A 201 9.37 -17.80 -17.26
C GLY A 201 7.92 -17.66 -17.76
N PHE A 202 7.59 -16.66 -18.57
CA PHE A 202 6.26 -16.54 -19.21
C PHE A 202 6.29 -16.96 -20.68
N ASN A 203 5.19 -17.56 -21.14
CA ASN A 203 4.99 -17.78 -22.56
C ASN A 203 4.64 -16.45 -23.24
N ALA A 204 5.30 -16.13 -24.36
CA ALA A 204 5.01 -14.95 -25.18
C ALA A 204 5.02 -13.61 -24.41
N VAL A 205 6.14 -13.30 -23.73
CA VAL A 205 6.37 -11.97 -23.15
C VAL A 205 6.31 -10.91 -24.26
N PRO A 206 5.45 -9.89 -24.16
CA PRO A 206 5.41 -8.81 -25.14
C PRO A 206 6.71 -8.00 -25.11
N GLU A 207 7.06 -7.35 -26.22
CA GLU A 207 8.24 -6.46 -26.25
C GLU A 207 8.07 -5.32 -25.23
N LEU A 208 8.84 -5.39 -24.14
CA LEU A 208 8.78 -4.42 -23.06
C LEU A 208 9.68 -3.22 -23.37
N LEU A 209 9.13 -2.04 -23.18
CA LEU A 209 9.90 -0.81 -23.19
C LEU A 209 10.21 -0.40 -21.75
N VAL A 210 11.49 -0.18 -21.49
CA VAL A 210 11.97 0.40 -20.24
C VAL A 210 11.98 1.92 -20.42
N THR A 211 11.17 2.62 -19.63
CA THR A 211 11.19 4.08 -19.68
C THR A 211 12.39 4.62 -18.92
N SER A 212 13.10 5.57 -19.55
CA SER A 212 14.14 6.42 -18.94
C SER A 212 13.65 7.01 -17.61
N PRO A 213 14.53 7.22 -16.60
CA PRO A 213 14.11 7.39 -15.21
C PRO A 213 13.07 8.49 -15.04
N TYR A 214 12.07 8.19 -14.22
CA TYR A 214 11.04 9.14 -13.85
C TYR A 214 11.64 10.40 -13.24
N THR A 215 11.49 11.55 -13.91
CA THR A 215 11.72 12.93 -13.40
C THR A 215 12.69 13.02 -12.22
N ASN A 216 13.98 12.80 -12.48
CA ASN A 216 15.09 12.88 -11.52
C ASN A 216 15.23 11.78 -10.46
N LYS A 217 14.47 10.69 -10.55
CA LYS A 217 14.54 9.54 -9.64
C LYS A 217 15.41 8.43 -10.23
N ARG A 218 15.94 7.54 -9.37
CA ARG A 218 16.91 6.49 -9.78
C ARG A 218 16.25 5.18 -10.22
N TYR A 219 14.94 5.17 -10.50
CA TYR A 219 14.23 3.95 -10.85
C TYR A 219 13.71 3.94 -12.29
N TYR A 220 13.77 2.76 -12.88
CA TYR A 220 13.33 2.42 -14.22
C TYR A 220 12.13 1.49 -14.09
N VAL A 221 11.12 1.73 -14.91
CA VAL A 221 9.90 0.90 -14.96
C VAL A 221 9.72 0.37 -16.37
N SER A 222 9.28 -0.89 -16.47
CA SER A 222 8.92 -1.49 -17.74
C SER A 222 7.43 -1.38 -18.00
N GLY A 223 7.05 -1.31 -19.27
CA GLY A 223 5.69 -1.60 -19.70
C GLY A 223 5.63 -1.74 -21.21
N LEU A 224 4.48 -1.42 -21.80
CA LEU A 224 4.19 -1.78 -23.19
C LEU A 224 4.16 -0.56 -24.11
N ARG A 225 4.48 -0.80 -25.38
CA ARG A 225 4.38 0.20 -26.45
C ARG A 225 2.95 0.24 -27.01
N ASN A 226 2.36 1.42 -27.09
CA ASN A 226 1.15 1.66 -27.88
C ASN A 226 1.45 2.79 -28.90
N GLY A 227 1.71 2.39 -30.15
CA GLY A 227 2.15 3.29 -31.22
C GLY A 227 3.45 4.03 -30.88
N ARG A 228 3.38 5.36 -30.71
CA ARG A 228 4.51 6.21 -30.32
C ARG A 228 4.60 6.47 -28.81
N ARG A 229 3.70 5.88 -28.01
CA ARG A 229 3.62 6.10 -26.56
C ARG A 229 4.05 4.85 -25.81
N ASN A 230 4.70 5.05 -24.66
CA ASN A 230 5.07 3.96 -23.75
C ASN A 230 4.16 4.02 -22.54
N THR A 231 3.57 2.89 -22.19
CA THR A 231 2.88 2.69 -20.91
C THR A 231 3.94 2.26 -19.90
N ALA A 232 4.08 3.01 -18.82
CA ALA A 232 5.10 2.77 -17.79
C ALA A 232 4.48 2.01 -16.60
N HIS A 233 3.72 0.96 -16.90
CA HIS A 233 2.74 0.38 -15.95
C HIS A 233 2.67 -1.15 -16.01
N GLY A 234 3.77 -1.83 -16.35
CA GLY A 234 3.77 -3.30 -16.41
C GLY A 234 2.91 -3.87 -17.54
N PHE A 235 2.55 -5.13 -17.40
CA PHE A 235 1.72 -5.89 -18.35
C PHE A 235 1.00 -7.05 -17.64
N TYR A 236 0.18 -7.80 -18.38
CA TYR A 236 -0.70 -8.84 -17.83
C TYR A 236 -0.35 -10.23 -18.38
N PRO A 237 0.72 -10.88 -17.86
CA PRO A 237 1.20 -12.16 -18.40
C PRO A 237 0.25 -13.35 -18.18
N ILE A 238 -0.69 -13.25 -17.22
CA ILE A 238 -1.62 -14.34 -16.91
C ILE A 238 -3.02 -13.74 -16.76
N ILE A 239 -3.95 -14.22 -17.57
CA ILE A 239 -5.39 -14.02 -17.41
C ILE A 239 -6.04 -15.40 -17.58
N ALA A 240 -6.61 -15.93 -16.51
CA ALA A 240 -7.08 -17.30 -16.47
C ALA A 240 -8.16 -17.52 -15.40
N LYS A 241 -8.96 -18.57 -15.57
CA LYS A 241 -9.87 -19.05 -14.51
C LYS A 241 -9.07 -19.56 -13.32
N LYS A 242 -9.65 -19.50 -12.12
CA LYS A 242 -9.02 -19.94 -10.86
C LYS A 242 -8.40 -21.34 -10.96
N GLU A 243 -9.09 -22.25 -11.64
CA GLU A 243 -8.71 -23.67 -11.78
C GLU A 243 -7.47 -23.86 -12.65
N THR A 244 -7.19 -22.89 -13.52
CA THR A 244 -6.07 -22.92 -14.48
C THR A 244 -4.98 -21.91 -14.15
N PHE A 245 -5.25 -20.98 -13.23
CA PHE A 245 -4.30 -19.99 -12.78
C PHE A 245 -3.23 -20.71 -11.93
N PRO A 246 -1.92 -20.46 -12.18
CA PRO A 246 -0.87 -21.18 -11.49
C PRO A 246 -0.84 -20.84 -10.00
N LEU A 247 -0.59 -21.84 -9.16
CA LEU A 247 -0.33 -21.64 -7.73
C LEU A 247 1.09 -21.13 -7.47
N HIS A 248 2.01 -21.43 -8.39
CA HIS A 248 3.42 -21.10 -8.27
C HIS A 248 4.01 -20.76 -9.65
N LYS A 249 4.95 -19.81 -9.69
CA LYS A 249 5.61 -19.39 -10.92
C LYS A 249 7.03 -18.86 -10.64
N ASP A 250 8.00 -19.51 -11.26
CA ASP A 250 9.38 -19.00 -11.32
C ASP A 250 9.56 -18.09 -12.52
N ILE A 251 10.19 -16.95 -12.30
CA ILE A 251 10.55 -15.99 -13.34
C ILE A 251 11.95 -15.44 -13.10
N VAL A 252 12.62 -15.04 -14.19
CA VAL A 252 13.92 -14.37 -14.11
C VAL A 252 13.87 -13.06 -14.88
N LEU A 253 14.20 -11.97 -14.21
CA LEU A 253 14.36 -10.66 -14.82
C LEU A 253 15.83 -10.42 -15.13
N HIS A 254 16.15 -10.30 -16.41
CA HIS A 254 17.48 -10.01 -16.91
C HIS A 254 17.59 -8.52 -17.26
N TRP A 255 17.99 -7.72 -16.27
CA TRP A 255 18.29 -6.31 -16.49
C TRP A 255 19.70 -6.15 -17.06
N LYS A 256 19.84 -5.31 -18.07
CA LYS A 256 21.14 -4.88 -18.60
C LYS A 256 21.24 -3.36 -18.55
N ILE A 257 22.31 -2.82 -17.96
CA ILE A 257 22.61 -1.37 -17.89
C ILE A 257 23.86 -1.11 -18.75
N ASP A 258 23.71 -0.26 -19.77
CA ASP A 258 24.74 0.11 -20.76
C ASP A 258 25.48 -1.08 -21.40
N ASN A 259 24.86 -2.26 -21.42
CA ASN A 259 25.44 -3.55 -21.82
C ASN A 259 26.65 -4.03 -20.98
N GLU A 260 27.03 -3.28 -19.95
CA GLU A 260 28.17 -3.62 -19.09
C GLU A 260 27.71 -4.34 -17.83
N ILE A 261 26.58 -3.92 -17.25
CA ILE A 261 26.06 -4.47 -16.01
C ILE A 261 24.85 -5.34 -16.27
N ARG A 262 24.92 -6.58 -15.81
CA ARG A 262 23.83 -7.56 -15.84
C ARG A 262 23.32 -7.82 -14.43
N ILE A 263 22.01 -7.78 -14.25
CA ILE A 263 21.34 -8.13 -13.00
C ILE A 263 20.28 -9.18 -13.30
N ASP A 264 20.46 -10.37 -12.74
CA ASP A 264 19.49 -11.47 -12.84
C ASP A 264 18.69 -11.54 -11.54
N HIS A 265 17.45 -11.09 -11.58
CA HIS A 265 16.52 -11.20 -10.45
C HIS A 265 15.66 -12.45 -10.63
N VAL A 266 16.01 -13.51 -9.90
CA VAL A 266 15.23 -14.74 -9.80
C VAL A 266 14.13 -14.53 -8.78
N LEU A 267 12.90 -14.60 -9.25
CA LEU A 267 11.68 -14.40 -8.48
C LEU A 267 10.89 -15.70 -8.44
N GLU A 268 10.71 -16.23 -7.24
CA GLU A 268 9.84 -17.38 -6.96
C GLU A 268 8.50 -16.81 -6.47
N LEU A 269 7.45 -16.88 -7.29
CA LEU A 269 6.15 -16.31 -6.98
C LEU A 269 5.15 -17.39 -6.55
N ASP A 270 4.60 -17.24 -5.35
CA ASP A 270 3.46 -18.04 -4.89
C ASP A 270 2.17 -17.22 -4.94
N PHE A 271 1.14 -17.76 -5.58
CA PHE A 271 -0.17 -17.12 -5.69
C PHE A 271 -1.13 -17.68 -4.65
N ASN A 272 -1.35 -16.90 -3.59
CA ASN A 272 -2.25 -17.26 -2.51
C ASN A 272 -3.66 -16.70 -2.76
N PHE A 273 -4.62 -17.58 -2.99
CA PHE A 273 -6.01 -17.20 -3.16
C PHE A 273 -6.64 -16.92 -1.79
N GLY A 274 -6.76 -15.64 -1.44
CA GLY A 274 -7.37 -15.19 -0.19
C GLY A 274 -8.89 -15.30 -0.16
N ASN A 275 -9.49 -14.94 0.97
CA ASN A 275 -10.94 -14.78 1.16
C ASN A 275 -11.12 -13.56 2.08
N PRO A 276 -11.77 -12.43 1.69
CA PRO A 276 -12.73 -12.21 0.59
C PRO A 276 -12.14 -11.62 -0.70
N LEU A 277 -12.74 -11.96 -1.85
CA LEU A 277 -12.07 -12.09 -3.17
C LEU A 277 -12.27 -10.90 -4.12
N GLY A 278 -11.14 -10.37 -4.62
CA GLY A 278 -11.09 -9.78 -5.95
C GLY A 278 -10.24 -10.64 -6.89
N GLN A 279 -9.95 -10.14 -8.09
CA GLN A 279 -9.36 -10.95 -9.16
C GLN A 279 -7.89 -10.61 -9.48
N LEU A 280 -7.32 -9.58 -8.85
CA LEU A 280 -6.00 -9.08 -9.21
C LEU A 280 -4.92 -9.61 -8.27
N PHE A 281 -3.89 -10.24 -8.83
CA PHE A 281 -2.56 -10.36 -8.24
C PHE A 281 -1.65 -9.29 -8.84
N SER A 282 -0.78 -8.69 -8.04
CA SER A 282 0.16 -7.66 -8.51
C SER A 282 1.49 -7.75 -7.79
N THR A 283 2.60 -7.52 -8.48
CA THR A 283 3.91 -7.29 -7.83
C THR A 283 4.03 -5.93 -7.18
N GLN A 284 3.01 -5.08 -7.33
CA GLN A 284 2.78 -3.87 -6.56
C GLN A 284 1.49 -4.04 -5.77
N GLN A 285 1.58 -4.46 -4.51
CA GLN A 285 0.42 -4.63 -3.64
C GLN A 285 0.18 -3.34 -2.84
N LEU A 286 0.07 -2.21 -3.52
CA LEU A 286 -0.32 -0.96 -2.88
C LEU A 286 -1.81 -0.76 -3.00
N PHE A 287 -2.42 -0.25 -1.93
CA PHE A 287 -3.87 -0.17 -1.82
C PHE A 287 -4.33 1.27 -1.59
N THR A 288 -5.48 1.62 -2.16
CA THR A 288 -6.14 2.92 -1.94
C THR A 288 -6.67 3.12 -0.51
N ARG A 289 -6.75 2.03 0.27
CA ARG A 289 -7.09 2.04 1.69
C ARG A 289 -6.25 1.00 2.43
N SER A 290 -6.17 1.14 3.76
CA SER A 290 -5.52 0.13 4.60
C SER A 290 -6.30 -1.19 4.59
N ILE A 291 -5.59 -2.32 4.54
CA ILE A 291 -6.15 -3.66 4.47
C ILE A 291 -5.51 -4.53 5.55
N ALA A 292 -6.30 -5.40 6.18
CA ALA A 292 -5.81 -6.38 7.14
C ALA A 292 -5.15 -7.56 6.43
N GLY A 293 -4.03 -8.04 6.97
CA GLY A 293 -3.42 -9.32 6.58
C GLY A 293 -2.72 -9.34 5.23
N THR A 294 -3.02 -8.40 4.32
CA THR A 294 -2.31 -8.27 3.04
C THR A 294 -1.20 -7.23 3.18
N PRO A 295 0.08 -7.64 3.12
CA PRO A 295 1.19 -6.70 3.21
C PRO A 295 1.17 -5.77 2.00
N SER A 296 1.32 -4.46 2.24
CA SER A 296 1.64 -3.55 1.15
C SER A 296 3.11 -3.67 0.79
N LEU A 297 3.39 -4.07 -0.45
CA LEU A 297 4.76 -4.26 -0.94
C LEU A 297 4.91 -3.82 -2.39
N SER A 298 6.16 -3.70 -2.82
CA SER A 298 6.51 -3.58 -4.23
C SER A 298 7.77 -4.38 -4.49
N VAL A 299 7.66 -5.42 -5.33
CA VAL A 299 8.80 -6.22 -5.73
C VAL A 299 9.70 -5.35 -6.61
N ILE A 300 10.89 -5.01 -6.09
CA ILE A 300 11.86 -4.15 -6.76
C ILE A 300 13.18 -4.88 -6.96
N THR A 301 13.83 -4.62 -8.08
CA THR A 301 15.23 -5.02 -8.30
C THR A 301 16.13 -3.87 -7.87
N SER A 302 17.06 -4.07 -6.94
CA SER A 302 18.00 -3.01 -6.54
C SER A 302 19.40 -3.56 -6.25
N LEU A 303 20.42 -2.78 -6.62
CA LEU A 303 21.82 -3.02 -6.23
C LEU A 303 22.19 -2.29 -4.92
N GLU A 304 21.38 -1.34 -4.46
CA GLU A 304 21.63 -0.59 -3.23
C GLU A 304 21.12 -1.41 -2.03
N MET A 305 22.00 -2.18 -1.37
CA MET A 305 21.64 -3.03 -0.21
C MET A 305 20.88 -2.26 0.90
N LYS A 306 21.14 -0.95 1.07
CA LYS A 306 20.46 -0.10 2.07
C LYS A 306 18.97 0.16 1.77
N LYS A 307 18.52 -0.03 0.53
CA LYS A 307 17.11 0.17 0.12
C LYS A 307 16.31 -1.13 -0.02
N ILE A 308 16.98 -2.28 0.08
CA ILE A 308 16.33 -3.58 0.18
C ILE A 308 15.82 -3.71 1.63
N HIS A 309 14.81 -2.92 1.99
CA HIS A 309 14.16 -2.98 3.30
C HIS A 309 13.19 -4.18 3.42
N GLU A 310 13.12 -5.04 2.41
CA GLU A 310 12.31 -6.26 2.44
C GLU A 310 13.22 -7.45 2.74
N SER A 311 13.10 -7.97 3.97
CA SER A 311 13.89 -9.01 4.65
C SER A 311 14.06 -10.39 3.96
N GLN A 312 13.79 -10.50 2.66
CA GLN A 312 13.63 -11.80 1.96
C GLN A 312 14.52 -11.97 0.72
N ALA A 313 15.23 -10.93 0.27
CA ALA A 313 16.08 -11.05 -0.91
C ALA A 313 17.53 -11.42 -0.56
N ARG A 314 18.05 -12.49 -1.17
CA ARG A 314 19.47 -12.88 -1.11
C ARG A 314 20.19 -12.34 -2.33
N VAL A 315 21.16 -11.45 -2.12
CA VAL A 315 22.03 -10.95 -3.19
C VAL A 315 23.30 -11.80 -3.26
N ILE A 316 23.57 -12.37 -4.43
CA ILE A 316 24.77 -13.15 -4.74
C ILE A 316 25.51 -12.44 -5.88
N THR A 317 26.70 -11.94 -5.58
CA THR A 317 27.59 -11.39 -6.61
C THR A 317 28.38 -12.54 -7.22
N HIS A 318 28.19 -12.81 -8.51
CA HIS A 318 28.84 -13.94 -9.17
C HIS A 318 30.17 -13.56 -9.80
N ASP A 319 30.32 -12.31 -10.24
CA ASP A 319 31.54 -11.86 -10.88
C ASP A 319 31.95 -10.48 -10.38
N ILE A 320 33.25 -10.33 -10.19
CA ILE A 320 33.91 -9.18 -9.56
C ILE A 320 33.70 -7.86 -10.36
N PHE A 321 33.18 -7.96 -11.59
CA PHE A 321 32.99 -6.83 -12.52
C PHE A 321 31.70 -6.99 -13.34
N ASN A 322 30.53 -6.77 -12.73
CA ASN A 322 29.28 -6.39 -13.41
C ASN A 322 28.16 -7.45 -13.57
N HIS A 323 28.22 -8.63 -12.95
CA HIS A 323 27.07 -9.57 -12.89
C HIS A 323 26.57 -9.81 -11.47
N PHE A 324 25.31 -9.44 -11.24
CA PHE A 324 24.63 -9.58 -9.97
C PHE A 324 23.46 -10.55 -10.11
N LYS A 325 23.30 -11.46 -9.13
CA LYS A 325 22.11 -12.29 -9.01
C LYS A 325 21.37 -11.93 -7.73
N ILE A 326 20.07 -11.69 -7.85
CA ILE A 326 19.18 -11.44 -6.73
C ILE A 326 18.18 -12.59 -6.71
N GLN A 327 18.00 -13.23 -5.56
CA GLN A 327 17.00 -14.27 -5.37
C GLN A 327 15.99 -13.81 -4.34
N GLN A 328 14.71 -13.83 -4.68
CA GLN A 328 13.64 -13.42 -3.79
C GLN A 328 12.42 -14.33 -4.00
N SER A 329 11.87 -14.83 -2.90
CA SER A 329 10.60 -15.57 -2.90
C SER A 329 9.51 -14.65 -2.35
N VAL A 330 8.37 -14.57 -3.03
CA VAL A 330 7.27 -13.65 -2.68
C VAL A 330 5.93 -14.36 -2.79
N THR A 331 5.12 -14.27 -1.74
CA THR A 331 3.71 -14.68 -1.78
C THR A 331 2.83 -13.49 -2.13
N LEU A 332 2.10 -13.60 -3.24
CA LEU A 332 1.12 -12.62 -3.69
C LEU A 332 -0.28 -13.08 -3.31
N THR A 333 -1.02 -12.24 -2.60
CA THR A 333 -2.45 -12.47 -2.32
C THR A 333 -3.30 -11.68 -3.30
N ASN A 334 -4.41 -12.24 -3.80
CA ASN A 334 -5.32 -11.52 -4.70
C ASN A 334 -6.20 -10.49 -3.99
N PHE A 335 -6.62 -9.47 -4.73
CA PHE A 335 -7.45 -8.37 -4.23
C PHE A 335 -8.31 -7.72 -5.33
N PRO A 336 -9.34 -6.92 -4.97
CA PRO A 336 -10.15 -6.19 -5.93
C PRO A 336 -9.34 -5.17 -6.73
N ILE A 337 -9.52 -5.17 -8.05
CA ILE A 337 -8.72 -4.38 -9.00
C ILE A 337 -8.82 -2.87 -8.74
N GLU A 338 -9.97 -2.40 -8.27
CA GLU A 338 -10.23 -1.02 -7.92
C GLU A 338 -9.41 -0.54 -6.70
N LEU A 339 -8.97 -1.47 -5.84
CA LEU A 339 -8.14 -1.15 -4.69
C LEU A 339 -6.68 -0.92 -5.07
N HIS A 340 -6.23 -1.38 -6.24
CA HIS A 340 -4.85 -1.25 -6.68
C HIS A 340 -4.44 0.21 -6.81
N HIS A 341 -3.35 0.60 -6.16
CA HIS A 341 -2.77 1.93 -6.28
C HIS A 341 -1.51 1.89 -7.16
N PHE A 342 -1.57 2.55 -8.32
CA PHE A 342 -0.46 2.62 -9.25
C PHE A 342 0.66 3.55 -8.76
N ILE A 343 1.86 3.01 -8.56
CA ILE A 343 3.05 3.84 -8.37
C ILE A 343 3.46 4.43 -9.72
N GLY A 344 3.56 5.76 -9.78
CA GLY A 344 4.15 6.44 -10.93
C GLY A 344 3.24 6.52 -12.15
N ALA A 345 2.06 7.14 -12.01
CA ALA A 345 1.22 7.59 -13.13
C ALA A 345 2.06 8.36 -14.17
N SER A 346 2.09 7.88 -15.43
CA SER A 346 2.93 8.46 -16.50
C SER A 346 2.24 9.45 -17.35
N LYS A 347 3.00 10.13 -18.22
CA LYS A 347 2.42 10.99 -19.25
C LYS A 347 1.32 10.24 -20.03
N TYR A 348 1.44 8.92 -20.18
CA TYR A 348 0.39 8.09 -20.75
C TYR A 348 -0.88 8.11 -19.90
N TYR A 349 -0.78 7.79 -18.61
CA TYR A 349 -1.89 7.88 -17.65
C TYR A 349 -2.49 9.29 -17.64
N SER A 350 -1.68 10.34 -17.55
CA SER A 350 -2.17 11.73 -17.54
C SER A 350 -2.94 12.07 -18.82
N THR A 351 -2.46 11.60 -19.98
CA THR A 351 -3.14 11.84 -21.26
C THR A 351 -4.47 11.11 -21.32
N TRP A 352 -4.49 9.83 -20.93
CA TRP A 352 -5.71 9.04 -20.85
C TRP A 352 -6.70 9.68 -19.86
N TYR A 353 -6.23 10.09 -18.69
CA TYR A 353 -7.06 10.71 -17.67
C TYR A 353 -7.71 12.02 -18.13
N SER A 354 -6.97 12.86 -18.87
CA SER A 354 -7.53 14.08 -19.45
C SER A 354 -8.66 13.79 -20.46
N GLN A 355 -8.54 12.70 -21.22
CA GLN A 355 -9.58 12.26 -22.16
C GLN A 355 -10.79 11.69 -21.43
N TRP A 356 -10.55 10.80 -20.47
CA TRP A 356 -11.58 10.21 -19.61
C TRP A 356 -12.39 11.27 -18.85
N ARG A 357 -11.74 12.31 -18.30
CA ARG A 357 -12.44 13.45 -17.67
C ARG A 357 -13.25 14.30 -18.67
N GLY A 358 -12.83 14.34 -19.93
CA GLY A 358 -13.54 15.09 -20.98
C GLY A 358 -14.89 14.44 -21.29
N THR A 359 -14.94 13.11 -21.30
CA THR A 359 -16.14 12.31 -21.58
C THR A 359 -17.15 12.26 -20.43
N GLU A 360 -16.76 12.57 -19.18
CA GLU A 360 -17.71 12.69 -18.06
C GLU A 360 -18.41 14.07 -17.97
N LYS A 361 -17.96 15.05 -18.75
CA LYS A 361 -18.52 16.42 -18.75
C LYS A 361 -19.54 16.68 -19.85
N GLU A 362 -19.71 15.73 -20.75
CA GLU A 362 -20.76 15.68 -21.77
C GLU A 362 -21.88 14.73 -21.30
#